data_AF-A0A7C0UHF5-F1
#
_entry.id   AF-A0A7C0UHF5-F1
#
_cell.length_a   1.000
_cell.length_b   1.000
_cell.length_c   1.000
_cell.angle_alpha   90.00
_cell.angle_beta   90.00
_cell.angle_gamma   90.00
#
_symmetry.space_group_name_H-M   'P 1'
#
loop_
_entity.id
_entity.type
_entity.pdbx_description
1 polymer ?
#
loop_
_entity_poly.entity_id
_entity_poly.type
_entity_poly.pdbx_seq_one_letter_code
_entity_poly.pdbx_strand_id
1 'polypeptide(L)' 'VGMKTHSGVAAKMFETFAEQGINIKMISTSEIKVSCVIDAKYTELAVRVLHDAFELSKEG' A
#
# COMPACT_ATOMS: atom_id res chain seq x y z
N VAL A 1 13.52 -13.16 -2.99
CA VAL A 1 12.35 -13.14 -2.07
C VAL A 1 11.57 -11.87 -2.35
N GLY A 2 10.29 -11.95 -2.72
CA GLY A 2 9.50 -10.80 -3.17
C GLY A 2 8.00 -11.03 -3.01
N MET A 3 7.15 -10.20 -3.60
CA MET A 3 5.67 -10.30 -3.50
C MET A 3 5.11 -11.68 -3.89
N LYS A 4 5.77 -12.40 -4.81
CA LYS A 4 5.42 -13.77 -5.21
C LYS A 4 5.57 -14.80 -4.08
N THR A 5 6.40 -14.51 -3.08
CA THR A 5 6.71 -15.37 -1.92
C THR A 5 6.01 -14.89 -0.64
N HIS A 6 5.50 -13.65 -0.61
CA HIS A 6 4.75 -13.06 0.51
C HIS A 6 3.34 -12.67 0.06
N SER A 7 2.41 -13.63 0.19
CA SER A 7 0.99 -13.48 -0.16
C SER A 7 0.22 -12.40 0.64
N GLY A 8 0.86 -11.70 1.58
CA GLY A 8 0.25 -10.68 2.45
C GLY A 8 0.49 -9.22 2.06
N VAL A 9 1.35 -8.92 1.08
CA VAL A 9 1.73 -7.53 0.76
C VAL A 9 0.54 -6.70 0.29
N ALA A 10 -0.24 -7.21 -0.65
CA ALA A 10 -1.43 -6.51 -1.15
C ALA A 10 -2.50 -6.38 -0.06
N ALA A 11 -2.73 -7.44 0.72
CA ALA A 11 -3.69 -7.44 1.82
C ALA A 11 -3.36 -6.35 2.85
N LYS A 12 -2.10 -6.25 3.28
CA LYS A 12 -1.64 -5.21 4.20
C LYS A 12 -1.84 -3.80 3.65
N MET A 13 -1.58 -3.59 2.35
CA MET A 13 -1.83 -2.30 1.69
C MET A 13 -3.33 -1.91 1.74
N PHE A 14 -4.22 -2.86 1.44
CA PHE A 14 -5.66 -2.63 1.44
C PHE A 14 -6.21 -2.39 2.85
N GLU A 15 -5.75 -3.16 3.83
CA GLU A 15 -6.11 -2.98 5.24
C GLU A 15 -5.68 -1.59 5.74
N THR A 16 -4.44 -1.19 5.47
CA THR A 16 -3.93 0.14 5.84
C THR A 16 -4.79 1.26 5.25
N PHE A 17 -5.21 1.15 4.00
CA PHE A 17 -6.10 2.15 3.39
C PHE A 17 -7.50 2.13 3.97
N ALA A 18 -8.06 0.96 4.30
CA ALA A 18 -9.37 0.83 4.92
C ALA A 18 -9.41 1.49 6.30
N GLU A 19 -8.38 1.28 7.14
CA GLU A 19 -8.25 1.90 8.47
C GLU A 19 -8.20 3.43 8.42
N GLN A 20 -7.66 3.98 7.33
CA GLN A 20 -7.53 5.42 7.10
C GLN A 20 -8.71 6.01 6.30
N GLY A 21 -9.69 5.18 5.92
CA GLY A 21 -10.84 5.61 5.12
C GLY A 21 -10.49 6.03 3.69
N ILE A 22 -9.38 5.53 3.14
CA ILE A 22 -8.92 5.85 1.78
C ILE A 22 -9.59 4.87 0.79
N ASN A 23 -10.49 5.40 -0.04
CA ASN A 23 -11.15 4.60 -1.06
C ASN A 23 -10.25 4.35 -2.29
N ILE A 24 -10.13 3.09 -2.71
CA ILE A 24 -9.37 2.68 -3.90
C ILE A 24 -10.30 2.64 -5.10
N LYS A 25 -9.98 3.42 -6.15
CA LYS A 25 -10.77 3.52 -7.38
C LYS A 25 -10.39 2.44 -8.41
N MET A 26 -9.12 2.05 -8.43
CA MET A 26 -8.59 1.05 -9.37
C MET A 26 -7.35 0.40 -8.78
N ILE A 27 -7.14 -0.87 -9.10
CA ILE A 27 -5.94 -1.64 -8.73
C ILE A 27 -5.35 -2.26 -10.00
N SER A 28 -4.03 -2.22 -10.12
CA SER A 28 -3.26 -2.94 -11.13
C SER A 28 -2.03 -3.58 -10.49
N THR A 29 -1.71 -4.81 -10.88
CA THR A 29 -0.69 -5.63 -10.20
C THR A 29 0.26 -6.29 -11.21
N SER A 30 1.52 -6.45 -10.81
CA SER A 30 2.51 -7.34 -11.45
C SER A 30 3.09 -8.29 -10.40
N GLU A 31 4.02 -9.17 -10.79
CA GLU A 31 4.63 -10.13 -9.84
C GLU A 31 5.38 -9.47 -8.67
N ILE A 32 5.73 -8.18 -8.79
CA ILE A 32 6.56 -7.44 -7.83
C ILE A 32 6.00 -6.07 -7.45
N LYS A 33 4.82 -5.69 -7.96
CA LYS A 33 4.26 -4.34 -7.77
C LYS A 33 2.75 -4.38 -7.64
N VAL A 34 2.22 -3.58 -6.73
CA VAL A 34 0.81 -3.18 -6.69
C VAL A 34 0.75 -1.68 -6.94
N SER A 35 -0.14 -1.26 -7.83
CA SER A 35 -0.45 0.14 -8.09
C SER A 35 -1.94 0.35 -7.88
N CYS A 36 -2.30 1.48 -7.28
CA CYS A 36 -3.68 1.83 -6.99
C CYS A 36 -3.96 3.29 -7.33
N VAL A 37 -5.18 3.56 -7.77
CA VAL A 37 -5.67 4.93 -7.99
C VAL A 37 -6.54 5.32 -6.80
N ILE A 38 -6.23 6.45 -6.19
CA ILE A 38 -6.96 7.02 -5.06
C ILE A 38 -7.34 8.48 -5.36
N ASP A 39 -8.12 9.09 -4.47
CA ASP A 39 -8.39 10.53 -4.59
C ASP A 39 -7.12 11.35 -4.26
N ALA A 40 -6.82 12.35 -5.08
CA ALA A 40 -5.56 13.10 -4.99
C ALA A 40 -5.34 13.76 -3.62
N LYS A 41 -6.43 14.16 -2.94
CA LYS A 41 -6.36 14.74 -1.60
C LYS A 41 -5.76 13.80 -0.53
N TYR A 42 -5.77 12.49 -0.77
CA TYR A 42 -5.21 11.49 0.15
C TYR A 42 -3.78 11.08 -0.20
N THR A 43 -3.17 11.62 -1.27
CA THR A 43 -1.86 11.17 -1.77
C THR A 43 -0.79 11.17 -0.67
N GLU A 44 -0.61 12.30 0.02
CA GLU A 44 0.38 12.43 1.11
C GLU A 44 0.09 11.47 2.27
N LEU A 45 -1.17 11.35 2.68
CA LEU A 45 -1.57 10.44 3.74
C LEU A 45 -1.27 8.99 3.34
N ALA A 46 -1.70 8.57 2.15
CA ALA A 46 -1.52 7.23 1.61
C ALA A 46 -0.05 6.83 1.57
N VAL A 47 0.84 7.72 1.13
CA VAL A 47 2.28 7.47 1.12
C VAL A 47 2.82 7.26 2.52
N ARG A 48 2.48 8.15 3.47
CA ARG A 48 2.97 8.06 4.86
C ARG A 48 2.50 6.79 5.56
N VAL A 49 1.22 6.48 5.50
CA VAL A 49 0.66 5.32 6.21
C VAL A 49 1.17 4.00 5.62
N LEU A 50 1.40 3.92 4.30
CA LEU A 50 2.05 2.75 3.71
C LEU A 50 3.51 2.66 4.12
N HIS A 51 4.23 3.79 4.13
CA HIS A 51 5.63 3.82 4.55
C HIS A 51 5.80 3.31 5.99
N ASP A 52 4.91 3.75 6.90
CA ASP A 52 4.89 3.29 8.29
C ASP A 52 4.41 1.84 8.42
N ALA A 53 3.34 1.45 7.72
CA ALA A 53 2.80 0.09 7.76
C ALA A 53 3.85 -0.93 7.32
N PHE A 54 4.63 -0.63 6.28
CA PHE A 54 5.71 -1.49 5.82
C PHE A 54 7.03 -1.31 6.57
N GLU A 55 7.05 -0.49 7.63
CA GLU A 55 8.21 -0.23 8.49
C GLU A 55 9.44 0.27 7.72
N LEU A 56 9.22 0.96 6.58
CA LEU A 56 10.29 1.44 5.70
C LEU A 56 11.09 2.60 6.31
N SER A 57 10.53 3.25 7.33
CA SER A 57 11.23 4.22 8.18
C SER A 57 12.34 3.61 9.03
N LYS A 58 12.36 2.28 9.19
CA LYS A 58 13.28 1.57 10.12
C LYS A 58 14.52 0.98 9.46
N GLU A 59 14.93 1.48 8.30
CA GLU A 59 16.25 1.13 7.78
C GLU A 59 17.36 1.92 8.51
N GLY A 60 18.43 1.19 8.83
CA GLY A 60 19.54 1.60 9.71
C GLY A 60 20.60 2.49 9.07
#